data_AF-A0A151ERF2-F1
#
_entry.id   AF-A0A151ERF2-F1
#
_cell.length_a   1.000
_cell.length_b   1.000
_cell.length_c   1.000
_cell.angle_alpha   90.00
_cell.angle_beta   90.00
_cell.angle_gamma   90.00
#
_symmetry.space_group_name_H-M   'P 1'
#
loop_
_entity.id
_entity.type
_entity.pdbx_description
1 polymer ?
#
loop_
_entity_poly.entity_id
_entity_poly.type
_entity_poly.pdbx_seq_one_letter_code
_entity_poly.pdbx_strand_id
1 'polypeptide(L)' 'MDDNDKKEFIEEFKKGDGSARLDMWDYAIAQQVLWENIITEMQNIARDQKVDKELEKLMEKDMKDVK' A
#
# COMPACT_ATOMS: atom_id res chain seq x y z
N MET A 1 8.48 -3.10 -4.17
CA MET A 1 9.19 -4.04 -3.30
C MET A 1 8.39 -5.31 -3.27
N ASP A 2 8.95 -6.37 -3.82
CA ASP A 2 8.48 -7.72 -3.54
C ASP A 2 9.06 -8.23 -2.19
N ASP A 3 8.77 -9.49 -1.86
CA ASP A 3 9.24 -10.09 -0.60
C ASP A 3 10.77 -10.26 -0.55
N ASN A 4 11.43 -10.42 -1.70
CA ASN A 4 12.88 -10.53 -1.77
C ASN A 4 13.53 -9.16 -1.52
N ASP A 5 13.02 -8.11 -2.18
CA ASP A 5 13.47 -6.73 -1.97
C ASP A 5 13.35 -6.33 -0.49
N LYS A 6 12.25 -6.72 0.15
CA LYS A 6 12.00 -6.45 1.57
C LYS A 6 13.05 -7.12 2.45
N LYS A 7 13.37 -8.37 2.16
CA LYS A 7 14.36 -9.11 2.94
C LYS A 7 15.75 -8.48 2.80
N GLU A 8 16.16 -8.15 1.58
CA GLU A 8 17.44 -7.50 1.30
C GLU A 8 17.53 -6.14 2.01
N PHE A 9 16.50 -5.31 1.91
CA PHE A 9 16.46 -4.01 2.59
C PHE A 9 16.62 -4.12 4.11
N ILE A 10 15.96 -5.09 4.73
CA ILE A 10 16.07 -5.34 6.18
C ILE A 10 17.46 -5.87 6.55
N GLU A 11 18.08 -6.69 5.72
CA GLU A 11 19.45 -7.15 5.93
C GLU A 11 20.47 -6.01 5.81
N GLU A 12 20.29 -5.12 4.83
CA GLU A 12 21.12 -3.91 4.66
C GLU A 12 20.95 -2.95 5.84
N PHE A 13 19.72 -2.70 6.28
CA PHE A 13 19.45 -1.88 7.47
C PHE A 13 20.17 -2.42 8.72
N LYS A 14 20.18 -3.75 8.90
CA LYS A 14 20.89 -4.39 10.01
C LYS A 14 22.42 -4.22 9.90
N LYS A 15 22.97 -4.22 8.68
CA LYS A 15 24.40 -4.07 8.42
C LYS A 15 24.86 -2.60 8.48
N GLY A 16 23.97 -1.64 8.21
CA GLY A 16 24.26 -0.21 8.22
C GLY A 16 24.63 0.34 9.60
N ASP A 17 25.38 1.44 9.61
CA ASP A 17 25.70 2.21 10.81
C ASP A 17 24.54 3.14 11.22
N GLY A 18 24.73 3.92 12.30
CA GLY A 18 23.68 4.80 12.83
C GLY A 18 23.15 5.80 11.80
N SER A 19 24.04 6.46 11.06
CA SER A 19 23.68 7.41 9.99
C SER A 19 22.96 6.73 8.84
N ALA A 20 23.50 5.64 8.32
CA ALA A 20 22.90 4.92 7.18
C ALA A 20 21.51 4.36 7.54
N ARG A 21 21.32 3.89 8.76
CA ARG A 21 20.00 3.45 9.25
C ARG A 21 18.99 4.58 9.32
N LEU A 22 19.40 5.77 9.78
CA LEU A 22 18.53 6.93 9.82
C LEU A 22 18.12 7.35 8.41
N ASP A 23 19.07 7.42 7.46
CA ASP A 23 18.78 7.75 6.07
C ASP A 23 17.82 6.72 5.42
N MET A 24 18.04 5.43 5.67
CA MET A 24 17.15 4.36 5.20
C MET A 24 15.75 4.44 5.82
N TRP A 25 15.66 4.82 7.10
CA TRP A 25 14.38 5.03 7.77
C TRP A 25 13.65 6.23 7.16
N ASP A 26 14.32 7.38 7.04
CA ASP A 26 13.73 8.59 6.46
C ASP A 26 13.23 8.35 5.03
N TYR A 27 13.99 7.58 4.24
CA TYR A 27 13.55 7.12 2.92
C TYR A 27 12.27 6.28 3.00
N ALA A 28 12.18 5.31 3.92
CA ALA A 28 11.00 4.47 4.07
C ALA A 28 9.75 5.28 4.49
N ILE A 29 9.91 6.28 5.36
CA ILE A 29 8.81 7.19 5.74
C ILE A 29 8.34 8.00 4.53
N ALA A 30 9.27 8.55 3.75
CA ALA A 30 8.93 9.31 2.55
C ALA A 30 8.17 8.45 1.52
N GLN A 31 8.57 7.19 1.36
CA GLN A 31 7.87 6.23 0.51
C GLN A 31 6.46 5.93 1.03
N GLN A 32 6.26 5.78 2.35
CA GLN A 32 4.94 5.55 2.93
C GLN A 32 3.97 6.68 2.55
N VAL A 33 4.38 7.94 2.75
CA VAL A 33 3.54 9.11 2.43
C VAL A 33 3.19 9.16 0.95
N LEU A 34 4.15 8.83 0.07
CA LEU A 34 3.91 8.79 -1.37
C LEU A 34 2.85 7.73 -1.73
N TRP A 35 2.97 6.52 -1.17
CA TRP A 35 2.00 5.45 -1.40
C TRP A 35 0.61 5.79 -0.87
N GLU A 36 0.51 6.42 0.30
CA GLU A 36 -0.78 6.88 0.86
C GLU A 36 -1.49 7.88 -0.07
N ASN A 37 -0.75 8.82 -0.66
CA ASN A 37 -1.29 9.78 -1.62
C ASN A 37 -1.76 9.09 -2.91
N ILE A 38 -0.95 8.19 -3.47
CA ILE A 38 -1.31 7.42 -4.67
C ILE A 38 -2.59 6.62 -4.42
N ILE A 39 -2.67 5.91 -3.29
CA ILE A 39 -3.85 5.11 -2.93
C ILE A 39 -5.07 6.02 -2.78
N THR A 40 -4.93 7.18 -2.16
CA THR A 40 -6.02 8.14 -2.00
C THR A 40 -6.53 8.64 -3.35
N GLU A 41 -5.62 8.95 -4.28
CA GLU A 41 -5.99 9.37 -5.64
C GLU A 41 -6.69 8.24 -6.40
N MET A 42 -6.19 7.01 -6.32
CA MET A 42 -6.84 5.83 -6.89
C MET A 42 -8.25 5.63 -6.32
N GLN A 43 -8.44 5.81 -5.01
CA GLN A 43 -9.75 5.71 -4.37
C GLN A 43 -10.71 6.80 -4.86
N ASN A 44 -10.24 8.03 -5.03
CA ASN A 44 -11.05 9.12 -5.58
C ASN A 44 -11.48 8.81 -7.02
N ILE A 45 -10.55 8.35 -7.85
CA ILE A 45 -10.86 7.92 -9.23
C ILE A 45 -11.89 6.80 -9.24
N ALA A 46 -11.75 5.78 -8.38
CA ALA A 46 -12.69 4.67 -8.30
C ALA A 46 -14.11 5.11 -7.89
N ARG A 47 -14.20 6.07 -6.95
CA ARG A 47 -15.48 6.69 -6.54
C ARG A 47 -16.11 7.49 -7.68
N ASP A 48 -15.33 8.29 -8.39
CA ASP A 48 -15.79 9.08 -9.53
C ASP A 48 -16.30 8.18 -10.67
N GLN A 49 -15.64 7.04 -10.88
CA GLN A 49 -16.03 6.01 -11.84
C GLN A 49 -17.20 5.12 -11.35
N LYS A 50 -17.70 5.33 -10.12
CA LYS A 50 -18.75 4.52 -9.47
C LYS A 50 -18.40 3.02 -9.37
N VAL A 51 -17.12 2.68 -9.41
CA VAL A 51 -16.64 1.29 -9.30
C VAL A 51 -16.89 0.77 -7.88
N ASP A 52 -16.85 1.66 -6.89
CA ASP A 52 -17.26 1.41 -5.51
C ASP A 52 -18.72 0.91 -5.40
N LYS A 53 -19.66 1.49 -6.16
CA LYS A 53 -21.06 1.06 -6.19
C LYS A 53 -21.26 -0.27 -6.90
N GLU A 54 -20.45 -0.58 -7.91
CA GLU A 54 -20.50 -1.88 -8.58
C GLU A 54 -19.91 -2.98 -7.70
N LEU A 55 -18.85 -2.68 -6.93
CA LEU A 55 -18.29 -3.56 -5.89
C LEU A 55 -19.29 -3.81 -4.76
N GLU A 56 -19.96 -2.78 -4.22
CA GLU A 56 -21.02 -2.95 -3.21
C GLU A 56 -22.16 -3.85 -3.73
N LYS A 57 -22.61 -3.65 -4.97
CA LYS A 57 -23.65 -4.50 -5.58
C LYS A 57 -23.19 -5.95 -5.75
N LEU A 58 -21.95 -6.19 -6.15
CA LEU A 58 -21.40 -7.54 -6.27
C LEU A 58 -21.32 -8.22 -4.89
N MET A 59 -20.85 -7.50 -3.87
CA MET A 59 -20.81 -8.02 -2.50
C MET A 59 -22.21 -8.32 -1.94
N GLU A 60 -23.20 -7.45 -2.18
CA GLU A 60 -24.59 -7.69 -1.79
C GLU A 60 -25.19 -8.91 -2.51
N LYS A 61 -24.83 -9.12 -3.79
CA LYS A 61 -25.31 -10.24 -4.58
C LYS A 61 -24.72 -11.55 -4.09
N ASP A 62 -23.42 -11.59 -3.85
CA ASP A 62 -22.74 -12.76 -3.28
C ASP A 62 -23.28 -13.09 -1.86
N MET A 63 -23.59 -12.08 -1.04
CA MET A 63 -24.22 -12.30 0.27
C MET A 63 -25.67 -12.82 0.19
N LYS A 64 -26.42 -12.49 -0.87
CA LYS A 64 -27.78 -13.00 -1.08
C LYS A 64 -27.77 -14.42 -1.61
N ASP A 65 -26.79 -14.78 -2.42
CA ASP A 65 -26.64 -16.13 -2.99
C ASP A 65 -26.08 -17.15 -1.98
N VAL A 66 -25.62 -16.69 -0.80
CA VAL A 66 -25.17 -17.53 0.33
C VAL A 66 -26.29 -17.78 1.37
N LYS A 67 -27.49 -17.19 1.20
CA LYS A 67 -28.69 -17.47 2.02
C LYS A 67 -29.67 -18.40 1.31
#